data_AF-A0A2T6ZPW4-F1
#
_entry.id   AF-A0A2T6ZPW4-F1
#
_cell.length_a   1.000
_cell.length_b   1.000
_cell.length_c   1.000
_cell.angle_alpha   90.00
_cell.angle_beta   90.00
_cell.angle_gamma   90.00
#
_symmetry.space_group_name_H-M   'P 1'
#
loop_
_entity.id
_entity.type
_entity.pdbx_description
1 polymer ?
#
loop_
_entity_poly.entity_id
_entity_poly.type
_entity_poly.pdbx_seq_one_letter_code
_entity_poly.pdbx_strand_id
1 'polypeptide(L)'
;MIPKQPQSPINTQASAPNEAPHEKNATPCPIKDLPSPQQLLEQPGTIWRQRFQNLENKYHHQILEYKAKTYQCSHEWLEQFGKKEQELREMSAENATLLAAVLYQMTEKMISKENFNVRGALERMVHHAKLIKKIGDDCPTEIQAGLNELAKTPAFTKVLREEAASRGLKPEAVTLCIALVYDKVFQQAHGNDYIITLYEEDYTASERAVLATFLRMQSEWPHGLQWSEEKRKR
;
A
#
# COMPACT_ATOMS: atom_id res chain seq x y z
N MET A 1 -10.27 -3.93 -20.53
CA MET A 1 -11.11 -4.60 -21.54
C MET A 1 -12.50 -3.96 -21.48
N ILE A 2 -12.92 -3.27 -22.54
CA ILE A 2 -14.19 -2.54 -22.59
C ILE A 2 -15.24 -3.47 -23.24
N PRO A 3 -16.41 -3.73 -22.63
CA PRO A 3 -17.43 -4.58 -23.26
C PRO A 3 -18.19 -3.81 -24.34
N LYS A 4 -18.27 -4.39 -25.53
CA LYS A 4 -19.07 -3.92 -26.67
C LYS A 4 -20.56 -4.02 -26.35
N GLN A 5 -21.30 -2.94 -26.56
CA GLN A 5 -22.77 -2.92 -26.59
C GLN A 5 -23.31 -3.68 -27.82
N PRO A 6 -24.43 -4.43 -27.70
CA PRO A 6 -25.16 -4.92 -28.87
C PRO A 6 -26.16 -3.87 -29.38
N GLN A 7 -26.10 -3.59 -30.68
CA GLN A 7 -27.14 -2.84 -31.41
C GLN A 7 -28.28 -3.79 -31.79
N SER A 8 -29.52 -3.40 -31.52
CA SER A 8 -30.73 -4.05 -32.03
C SER A 8 -31.22 -3.35 -33.31
N PRO A 9 -31.63 -4.08 -34.35
CA PRO A 9 -32.36 -3.47 -35.46
C PRO A 9 -33.88 -3.56 -35.22
N ILE A 10 -34.51 -2.40 -35.20
CA ILE A 10 -35.94 -2.22 -35.44
C ILE A 10 -36.15 -2.33 -36.95
N ASN A 11 -37.09 -3.16 -37.40
CA ASN A 11 -37.71 -2.93 -38.70
C ASN A 11 -39.21 -3.24 -38.63
N THR A 12 -39.99 -2.18 -38.87
CA THR A 12 -41.45 -2.15 -38.95
C THR A 12 -41.80 -2.27 -40.43
N GLN A 13 -42.62 -3.25 -40.80
CA GLN A 13 -43.23 -3.29 -42.12
C GLN A 13 -44.73 -3.59 -41.98
N ALA A 14 -45.53 -2.62 -42.43
CA ALA A 14 -46.98 -2.66 -42.53
C ALA A 14 -47.40 -2.76 -44.00
N SER A 15 -48.65 -3.24 -44.20
CA SER A 15 -49.45 -3.30 -45.43
C SER A 15 -49.21 -4.53 -46.33
N ALA A 16 -50.22 -5.24 -46.87
CA ALA A 16 -51.67 -5.08 -46.94
C ALA A 16 -52.35 -6.46 -47.17
N PRO A 17 -53.62 -6.68 -46.82
CA PRO A 17 -54.37 -7.87 -47.23
C PRO A 17 -55.23 -7.60 -48.47
N ASN A 18 -55.15 -8.49 -49.46
CA ASN A 18 -56.00 -8.53 -50.64
C ASN A 18 -57.41 -9.06 -50.29
N GLU A 19 -58.42 -8.39 -50.82
CA GLU A 19 -59.79 -8.88 -50.95
C GLU A 19 -59.91 -9.91 -52.08
N ALA A 20 -60.72 -10.96 -51.90
CA ALA A 20 -61.85 -11.31 -52.76
C ALA A 20 -62.60 -12.56 -52.23
N PRO A 21 -63.89 -12.76 -52.57
CA PRO A 21 -64.89 -13.38 -51.71
C PRO A 21 -65.18 -14.85 -52.03
N HIS A 22 -65.67 -15.59 -51.04
CA HIS A 22 -66.44 -16.82 -51.28
C HIS A 22 -67.64 -16.87 -50.33
N GLU A 23 -68.82 -16.61 -50.90
CA GLU A 23 -70.11 -16.98 -50.32
C GLU A 23 -70.18 -18.50 -50.15
N LYS A 24 -70.29 -18.95 -48.90
CA LYS A 24 -70.78 -20.30 -48.57
C LYS A 24 -71.88 -20.16 -47.53
N ASN A 25 -73.08 -20.56 -47.96
CA ASN A 25 -74.31 -20.65 -47.20
C ASN A 25 -74.09 -21.26 -45.81
N ALA A 26 -74.31 -20.46 -44.77
CA ALA A 26 -74.28 -20.91 -43.38
C ALA A 26 -75.71 -21.12 -42.88
N THR A 27 -75.99 -22.37 -42.53
CA THR A 27 -77.17 -22.85 -41.83
C THR A 27 -77.38 -22.08 -40.51
N PRO A 28 -78.60 -21.71 -40.11
CA PRO A 28 -78.84 -20.99 -38.86
C PRO A 28 -78.47 -21.86 -37.65
N CYS A 29 -77.33 -21.54 -37.00
CA CYS A 29 -76.98 -22.14 -35.73
C CYS A 29 -77.91 -21.61 -34.63
N PRO A 30 -78.46 -22.47 -33.75
CA PRO A 30 -79.25 -22.05 -32.61
C PRO A 30 -78.39 -21.19 -31.68
N ILE A 31 -78.79 -19.94 -31.47
CA ILE A 31 -78.19 -19.02 -30.51
C ILE A 31 -78.48 -19.58 -29.11
N LYS A 32 -77.55 -20.37 -28.58
CA LYS A 32 -77.49 -20.70 -27.16
C LYS A 32 -76.90 -19.50 -26.45
N ASP A 33 -77.65 -18.94 -25.51
CA ASP A 33 -77.30 -17.92 -24.50
C ASP A 33 -75.93 -17.25 -24.70
N LEU A 34 -75.91 -16.19 -25.52
CA LEU A 34 -74.72 -15.35 -25.66
C LEU A 34 -74.48 -14.60 -24.34
N PRO A 35 -73.25 -14.65 -23.78
CA PRO A 35 -72.93 -13.86 -22.59
C PRO A 35 -73.13 -12.37 -22.87
N SER A 36 -73.61 -11.64 -21.86
CA SER A 36 -73.90 -10.20 -21.97
C SER A 36 -72.67 -9.46 -22.50
N PRO A 37 -72.83 -8.46 -23.40
CA PRO A 37 -71.72 -7.64 -23.90
C PRO A 37 -70.83 -7.04 -22.80
N GLN A 38 -71.38 -6.82 -21.60
CA GLN A 38 -70.62 -6.39 -20.42
C GLN A 38 -69.68 -7.49 -19.89
N GLN A 39 -70.12 -8.74 -19.83
CA GLN A 39 -69.27 -9.87 -19.43
C GLN A 39 -68.15 -10.13 -20.44
N LEU A 40 -68.40 -9.86 -21.73
CA LEU A 40 -67.43 -10.01 -22.80
C LEU A 40 -66.35 -8.91 -22.77
N LEU A 41 -66.67 -7.72 -22.27
CA LEU A 41 -65.72 -6.61 -22.06
C LEU A 41 -64.90 -6.74 -20.76
N GLU A 42 -65.46 -7.35 -19.70
CA GLU A 42 -64.77 -7.44 -18.41
C GLU A 42 -63.69 -8.52 -18.35
N GLN A 43 -63.84 -9.62 -19.10
CA GLN A 43 -62.87 -10.72 -19.09
C GLN A 43 -61.47 -10.37 -19.61
N PRO A 44 -61.31 -9.61 -20.71
CA PRO A 44 -59.97 -9.17 -21.14
C PRO A 44 -59.27 -8.31 -20.08
N GLY A 45 -60.02 -7.45 -19.36
CA GLY A 45 -59.47 -6.55 -18.36
C GLY A 45 -58.91 -7.25 -17.12
N THR A 46 -59.57 -8.32 -16.65
CA THR A 46 -59.09 -9.12 -15.51
C THR A 46 -57.83 -9.92 -15.88
N ILE A 47 -57.79 -10.49 -17.09
CA ILE A 47 -56.62 -11.22 -17.61
C ILE A 47 -55.40 -10.28 -17.72
N TRP A 48 -55.58 -9.06 -18.25
CA TRP A 48 -54.49 -8.09 -18.36
C TRP A 48 -53.98 -7.62 -16.99
N ARG A 49 -54.87 -7.35 -16.03
CA ARG A 49 -54.48 -6.99 -14.66
C ARG A 49 -53.69 -8.11 -13.99
N GLN A 50 -54.13 -9.36 -14.12
CA GLN A 50 -53.43 -10.51 -13.56
C GLN A 50 -52.04 -10.68 -14.19
N ARG A 51 -51.92 -10.55 -15.52
CA ARG A 51 -50.62 -10.61 -16.21
C ARG A 51 -49.67 -9.50 -15.75
N PHE A 52 -50.20 -8.28 -15.59
CA PHE A 52 -49.42 -7.15 -15.09
C PHE A 52 -48.90 -7.39 -13.68
N GLN A 53 -49.78 -7.81 -12.75
CA GLN A 53 -49.39 -8.17 -11.38
C GLN A 53 -48.35 -9.29 -11.35
N ASN A 54 -48.51 -10.32 -12.20
CA ASN A 54 -47.53 -11.41 -12.30
C ASN A 54 -46.15 -10.92 -12.79
N LEU A 55 -46.13 -10.00 -13.76
CA LEU A 55 -44.89 -9.40 -14.24
C LEU A 55 -44.24 -8.53 -13.16
N GLU A 56 -45.01 -7.69 -12.48
CA GLU A 56 -44.53 -6.84 -11.39
C GLU A 56 -43.93 -7.68 -10.26
N ASN A 57 -44.63 -8.72 -9.82
CA ASN A 57 -44.14 -9.67 -8.83
C ASN A 57 -42.85 -10.37 -9.28
N LYS A 58 -42.78 -10.77 -10.56
CA LYS A 58 -41.58 -11.40 -11.13
C LYS A 58 -40.38 -10.44 -11.11
N TYR A 59 -40.56 -9.19 -11.54
CA TYR A 59 -39.50 -8.19 -11.51
C TYR A 59 -39.08 -7.83 -10.08
N HIS A 60 -40.06 -7.66 -9.19
CA HIS A 60 -39.78 -7.39 -7.78
C HIS A 60 -38.95 -8.51 -7.15
N HIS A 61 -39.30 -9.78 -7.41
CA HIS A 61 -38.55 -10.93 -6.94
C HIS A 61 -37.11 -10.93 -7.49
N GLN A 62 -36.91 -10.70 -8.79
CA GLN A 62 -35.57 -10.62 -9.39
C GLN A 62 -34.72 -9.49 -8.79
N ILE A 63 -35.32 -8.33 -8.49
CA ILE A 63 -34.61 -7.22 -7.84
C ILE A 63 -34.18 -7.61 -6.43
N LEU A 64 -35.04 -8.27 -5.66
CA LEU A 64 -34.71 -8.74 -4.31
C LEU A 64 -33.59 -9.78 -4.34
N GLU A 65 -33.64 -10.75 -5.25
CA GLU A 65 -32.57 -11.74 -5.43
C GLU A 65 -31.24 -11.07 -5.81
N TYR A 66 -31.27 -10.10 -6.73
CA TYR A 66 -30.08 -9.36 -7.12
C TYR A 66 -29.48 -8.61 -5.94
N LYS A 67 -30.31 -7.86 -5.19
CA LYS A 67 -29.87 -7.15 -3.99
C LYS A 67 -29.28 -8.09 -2.95
N ALA A 68 -29.92 -9.23 -2.70
CA ALA A 68 -29.42 -10.23 -1.75
C ALA A 68 -28.03 -10.75 -2.18
N LYS A 69 -27.84 -11.06 -3.46
CA LYS A 69 -26.54 -11.47 -4.01
C LYS A 69 -25.49 -10.36 -3.88
N THR A 70 -25.84 -9.11 -4.14
CA THR A 70 -24.93 -7.98 -3.97
C THR A 70 -24.52 -7.80 -2.52
N TYR A 71 -25.46 -7.87 -1.57
CA TYR A 71 -25.15 -7.79 -0.14
C TYR A 71 -24.27 -8.95 0.32
N GLN A 72 -24.57 -10.17 -0.12
CA GLN A 72 -23.77 -11.35 0.19
C GLN A 72 -22.33 -11.18 -0.32
N CYS A 73 -22.16 -10.82 -1.60
CA CYS A 73 -20.83 -10.62 -2.19
C CYS A 73 -20.07 -9.49 -1.50
N SER A 74 -20.75 -8.39 -1.16
CA SER A 74 -20.14 -7.28 -0.41
C SER A 74 -19.70 -7.70 1.00
N HIS A 75 -20.50 -8.51 1.69
CA HIS A 75 -20.18 -9.00 3.02
C HIS A 75 -18.97 -9.96 2.98
N GLU A 76 -18.98 -10.93 2.06
CA GLU A 76 -17.86 -11.85 1.84
C GLU A 76 -16.58 -11.09 1.51
N TRP A 77 -16.66 -10.05 0.66
CA TRP A 77 -15.50 -9.22 0.33
C TRP A 77 -14.95 -8.46 1.54
N LEU A 78 -15.82 -7.85 2.36
CA LEU A 78 -15.42 -7.14 3.57
C LEU A 78 -14.77 -8.07 4.59
N GLU A 79 -15.32 -9.27 4.79
CA GLU A 79 -14.75 -10.27 5.69
C GLU A 79 -13.35 -10.71 5.22
N GLN A 80 -13.18 -10.99 3.93
CA GLN A 80 -11.90 -11.36 3.34
C GLN A 80 -10.88 -10.21 3.42
N PHE A 81 -11.32 -8.99 3.18
CA PHE A 81 -10.46 -7.81 3.30
C PHE A 81 -9.99 -7.62 4.75
N GLY A 82 -10.89 -7.74 5.73
CA GLY A 82 -10.55 -7.64 7.15
C GLY A 82 -9.57 -8.73 7.60
N LYS A 83 -9.74 -9.98 7.13
CA LYS A 83 -8.79 -11.07 7.39
C LYS A 83 -7.39 -10.76 6.84
N LYS A 84 -7.30 -10.32 5.59
CA LYS A 84 -6.00 -9.96 4.98
C LYS A 84 -5.32 -8.78 5.67
N GLU A 85 -6.08 -7.78 6.10
CA GLU A 85 -5.54 -6.66 6.86
C GLU A 85 -5.02 -7.10 8.23
N GLN A 86 -5.71 -8.03 8.89
CA GLN A 86 -5.25 -8.61 10.15
C GLN A 86 -3.96 -9.42 9.96
N GLU A 87 -3.91 -10.31 8.96
CA GLU A 87 -2.70 -11.08 8.61
C GLU A 87 -1.52 -10.15 8.29
N LEU A 88 -1.75 -9.08 7.52
CA LEU A 88 -0.73 -8.09 7.20
C LEU A 88 -0.19 -7.39 8.46
N ARG A 89 -1.07 -7.04 9.41
CA ARG A 89 -0.68 -6.45 10.70
C ARG A 89 0.14 -7.42 11.55
N GLU A 90 -0.26 -8.69 11.62
CA GLU A 90 0.45 -9.73 12.36
C GLU A 90 1.85 -9.98 11.77
N MET A 91 1.95 -10.17 10.46
CA MET A 91 3.25 -10.30 9.77
C MET A 91 4.13 -9.07 9.97
N SER A 92 3.54 -7.87 9.97
CA SER A 92 4.29 -6.63 10.25
C SER A 92 4.81 -6.58 11.68
N ALA A 93 4.03 -7.03 12.67
CA ALA A 93 4.44 -7.07 14.07
C ALA A 93 5.54 -8.12 14.32
N GLU A 94 5.43 -9.29 13.68
CA GLU A 94 6.46 -10.32 13.71
C GLU A 94 7.77 -9.81 13.09
N ASN A 95 7.71 -9.17 11.92
CA ASN A 95 8.88 -8.57 11.29
C ASN A 95 9.54 -7.50 12.18
N ALA A 96 8.76 -6.67 12.86
CA ALA A 96 9.30 -5.69 13.82
C ALA A 96 9.99 -6.38 15.01
N THR A 97 9.43 -7.47 15.52
CA THR A 97 10.01 -8.26 16.61
C THR A 97 11.32 -8.92 16.18
N LEU A 98 11.35 -9.54 15.00
CA LEU A 98 12.54 -10.16 14.43
C LEU A 98 13.64 -9.11 14.18
N LEU A 99 13.28 -7.95 13.63
CA LEU A 99 14.21 -6.83 13.44
C LEU A 99 14.82 -6.38 14.77
N ALA A 100 14.01 -6.20 15.81
CA ALA A 100 14.47 -5.84 17.13
C ALA A 100 15.45 -6.88 17.70
N ALA A 101 15.15 -8.17 17.56
CA ALA A 101 16.00 -9.26 18.02
C ALA A 101 17.35 -9.28 17.29
N VAL A 102 17.36 -9.13 15.96
CA VAL A 102 18.60 -9.06 15.17
C VAL A 102 19.44 -7.87 15.59
N LEU A 103 18.84 -6.67 15.71
CA LEU A 103 19.56 -5.46 16.10
C LEU A 103 20.10 -5.54 17.53
N TYR A 104 19.37 -6.16 18.45
CA TYR A 104 19.85 -6.43 19.81
C TYR A 104 21.07 -7.34 19.79
N GLN A 105 21.01 -8.48 19.08
CA GLN A 105 22.15 -9.39 18.95
C GLN A 105 23.37 -8.73 18.31
N MET A 106 23.17 -7.87 17.30
CA MET A 106 24.26 -7.10 16.70
C MET A 106 24.89 -6.14 17.70
N THR A 107 24.08 -5.51 18.55
CA THR A 107 24.55 -4.60 19.61
C THR A 107 25.34 -5.35 20.68
N GLU A 108 24.83 -6.48 21.17
CA GLU A 108 25.55 -7.35 22.12
C GLU A 108 26.88 -7.86 21.54
N LYS A 109 26.88 -8.23 20.25
CA LYS A 109 28.11 -8.63 19.55
C LYS A 109 29.10 -7.47 19.43
N MET A 110 28.62 -6.24 19.27
CA MET A 110 29.44 -5.04 19.21
C MET A 110 30.06 -4.72 20.58
N ILE A 111 29.28 -4.82 21.65
CA ILE A 111 29.73 -4.64 23.05
C ILE A 111 30.78 -5.70 23.41
N SER A 112 30.48 -6.98 23.19
CA SER A 112 31.37 -8.11 23.55
C SER A 112 32.71 -8.11 22.79
N LYS A 113 32.78 -7.43 21.65
CA LYS A 113 34.01 -7.26 20.87
C LYS A 113 34.75 -5.97 21.18
N GLU A 114 34.31 -5.20 22.18
CA GLU A 114 34.84 -3.88 22.52
C GLU A 114 34.83 -2.92 21.31
N ASN A 115 33.88 -3.13 20.39
CA ASN A 115 33.68 -2.32 19.19
C ASN A 115 32.52 -1.34 19.36
N PHE A 116 32.09 -1.06 20.59
CA PHE A 116 31.04 -0.08 20.88
C PHE A 116 31.60 1.35 20.77
N ASN A 117 31.95 1.71 19.54
CA ASN A 117 32.54 2.98 19.15
C ASN A 117 31.95 3.44 17.81
N VAL A 118 32.40 4.59 17.31
CA VAL A 118 31.88 5.20 16.07
C VAL A 118 31.95 4.25 14.88
N ARG A 119 33.03 3.46 14.76
CA ARG A 119 33.17 2.47 13.68
C ARG A 119 32.08 1.41 13.78
N GLY A 120 31.91 0.78 14.95
CA GLY A 120 30.85 -0.21 15.15
C GLY A 120 29.46 0.36 14.90
N ALA A 121 29.23 1.62 15.27
CA ALA A 121 27.98 2.32 14.98
C ALA A 121 27.71 2.43 13.48
N LEU A 122 28.69 2.84 12.67
CA LEU A 122 28.55 2.93 11.22
C LEU A 122 28.32 1.55 10.58
N GLU A 123 29.05 0.51 11.03
CA GLU A 123 28.85 -0.88 10.58
C GLU A 123 27.40 -1.33 10.85
N ARG A 124 26.93 -1.18 12.09
CA ARG A 124 25.56 -1.52 12.50
C ARG A 124 24.52 -0.74 11.71
N MET A 125 24.76 0.56 11.47
CA MET A 125 23.84 1.40 10.69
C MET A 125 23.67 0.93 9.26
N VAL A 126 24.75 0.57 8.56
CA VAL A 126 24.67 0.05 7.19
C VAL A 126 23.88 -1.25 7.16
N HIS A 127 24.14 -2.17 8.10
CA HIS A 127 23.36 -3.40 8.21
C HIS A 127 21.88 -3.15 8.51
N HIS A 128 21.59 -2.25 9.46
CA HIS A 128 20.22 -1.88 9.78
C HIS A 128 19.52 -1.29 8.55
N ALA A 129 20.16 -0.38 7.83
CA ALA A 129 19.62 0.22 6.60
C ALA A 129 19.26 -0.83 5.54
N LYS A 130 20.05 -1.90 5.37
CA LYS A 130 19.72 -3.03 4.50
C LYS A 130 18.49 -3.78 5.00
N LEU A 131 18.43 -4.10 6.29
CA LEU A 131 17.30 -4.82 6.90
C LEU A 131 15.97 -4.07 6.73
N ILE A 132 15.97 -2.74 6.86
CA ILE A 132 14.77 -1.90 6.66
C ILE A 132 14.63 -1.37 5.23
N LYS A 133 15.38 -1.91 4.27
CA LYS A 133 15.32 -1.58 2.84
C LYS A 133 15.45 -0.08 2.52
N LYS A 134 16.26 0.64 3.32
CA LYS A 134 16.62 2.05 3.06
C LYS A 134 17.70 2.18 1.99
N ILE A 135 18.52 1.14 1.84
CA ILE A 135 19.47 0.95 0.74
C ILE A 135 19.18 -0.40 0.07
N GLY A 136 19.50 -0.51 -1.22
CA GLY A 136 19.16 -1.69 -2.03
C GLY A 136 19.90 -2.97 -1.60
N ASP A 137 19.30 -4.11 -1.89
CA ASP A 137 19.90 -5.44 -1.65
C ASP A 137 21.12 -5.70 -2.56
N ASP A 138 21.21 -4.96 -3.68
CA ASP A 138 22.34 -4.93 -4.61
C ASP A 138 23.51 -4.05 -4.12
N CYS A 139 23.33 -3.31 -3.02
CA CYS A 139 24.39 -2.51 -2.44
C CYS A 139 25.57 -3.42 -2.03
N PRO A 140 26.82 -3.07 -2.41
CA PRO A 140 28.01 -3.83 -2.03
C PRO A 140 28.07 -4.14 -0.53
N THR A 141 28.71 -5.24 -0.19
CA THR A 141 28.91 -5.67 1.21
C THR A 141 29.82 -4.74 1.99
N GLU A 142 30.59 -3.89 1.30
CA GLU A 142 31.48 -2.90 1.89
C GLU A 142 30.72 -1.81 2.64
N ILE A 143 31.21 -1.46 3.83
CA ILE A 143 30.55 -0.49 4.72
C ILE A 143 30.58 0.91 4.12
N GLN A 144 31.71 1.37 3.59
CA GLN A 144 31.81 2.69 2.95
C GLN A 144 30.87 2.82 1.74
N ALA A 145 30.70 1.76 0.95
CA ALA A 145 29.71 1.75 -0.14
C ALA A 145 28.28 1.90 0.40
N GLY A 146 27.92 1.21 1.48
CA GLY A 146 26.63 1.38 2.15
C GLY A 146 26.41 2.78 2.72
N LEU A 147 27.45 3.40 3.29
CA LEU A 147 27.40 4.79 3.76
C LEU A 147 27.22 5.77 2.59
N ASN A 148 27.87 5.52 1.46
CA ASN A 148 27.71 6.32 0.25
C ASN A 148 26.28 6.22 -0.31
N GLU A 149 25.66 5.04 -0.30
CA GLU A 149 24.25 4.89 -0.67
C GLU A 149 23.31 5.61 0.31
N LEU A 150 23.56 5.48 1.61
CA LEU A 150 22.81 6.22 2.63
C LEU A 150 22.91 7.73 2.44
N ALA A 151 24.09 8.23 2.05
CA ALA A 151 24.32 9.65 1.83
C ALA A 151 23.49 10.24 0.67
N LYS A 152 23.07 9.41 -0.29
CA LYS A 152 22.18 9.81 -1.39
C LYS A 152 20.73 9.98 -0.96
N THR A 153 20.36 9.49 0.23
CA THR A 153 18.97 9.56 0.68
C THR A 153 18.55 11.01 0.97
N PRO A 154 17.28 11.37 0.72
CA PRO A 154 16.77 12.71 1.05
C PRO A 154 16.87 13.04 2.54
N ALA A 155 16.68 12.03 3.40
CA ALA A 155 16.80 12.18 4.85
C ALA A 155 18.22 12.59 5.26
N PHE A 156 19.24 11.90 4.75
CA PHE A 156 20.63 12.26 5.00
C PHE A 156 20.96 13.67 4.49
N THR A 157 20.60 13.96 3.25
CA THR A 157 20.90 15.27 2.62
C THR A 157 20.28 16.43 3.41
N LYS A 158 19.06 16.24 3.94
CA LYS A 158 18.40 17.23 4.80
C LYS A 158 19.21 17.47 6.08
N VAL A 159 19.51 16.39 6.82
CA VAL A 159 20.24 16.48 8.10
C VAL A 159 21.64 17.06 7.89
N LEU A 160 22.34 16.67 6.81
CA LEU A 160 23.68 17.17 6.50
C LEU A 160 23.68 18.68 6.28
N ARG A 161 22.67 19.21 5.58
CA ARG A 161 22.54 20.65 5.33
C ARG A 161 22.32 21.42 6.63
N GLU A 162 21.47 20.90 7.51
CA GLU A 162 21.22 21.48 8.83
C GLU A 162 22.49 21.46 9.70
N GLU A 163 23.22 20.35 9.70
CA GLU A 163 24.50 20.20 10.42
C GLU A 163 25.63 21.08 9.87
N ALA A 164 25.76 21.17 8.54
CA ALA A 164 26.76 22.04 7.92
C ALA A 164 26.46 23.51 8.21
N ALA A 165 25.19 23.92 8.13
CA ALA A 165 24.77 25.29 8.40
C ALA A 165 24.98 25.67 9.87
N SER A 166 24.60 24.80 10.81
CA SER A 166 24.75 25.07 12.26
C SER A 166 26.22 25.24 12.68
N ARG A 167 27.14 24.60 11.96
CA ARG A 167 28.59 24.66 12.20
C ARG A 167 29.33 25.68 11.32
N GLY A 168 28.62 26.40 10.44
CA GLY A 168 29.24 27.36 9.50
C GLY A 168 30.20 26.71 8.50
N LEU A 169 29.96 25.45 8.12
CA LEU A 169 30.81 24.67 7.22
C LEU A 169 30.38 24.83 5.76
N LYS A 170 31.37 24.75 4.86
CA LYS A 170 31.13 24.75 3.41
C LYS A 170 30.63 23.36 2.96
N PRO A 171 29.51 23.27 2.22
CA PRO A 171 28.95 21.98 1.78
C PRO A 171 29.93 21.09 1.03
N GLU A 172 30.83 21.68 0.23
CA GLU A 172 31.81 20.94 -0.58
C GLU A 172 32.81 20.18 0.30
N ALA A 173 33.29 20.82 1.37
CA ALA A 173 34.24 20.21 2.30
C ALA A 173 33.60 19.04 3.07
N VAL A 174 32.34 19.20 3.47
CA VAL A 174 31.58 18.15 4.18
C VAL A 174 31.27 16.97 3.25
N THR A 175 30.92 17.25 1.99
CA THR A 175 30.58 16.21 1.00
C THR A 175 31.77 15.31 0.70
N LEU A 176 32.99 15.88 0.56
CA LEU A 176 34.21 15.11 0.34
C LEU A 176 34.52 14.15 1.50
N CYS A 177 34.19 14.54 2.74
CA CYS A 177 34.40 13.69 3.91
C CYS A 177 33.53 12.43 3.90
N ILE A 178 32.36 12.45 3.24
CA ILE A 178 31.45 11.29 3.19
C ILE A 178 32.16 10.07 2.62
N ALA A 179 32.90 10.24 1.52
CA ALA A 179 33.52 9.15 0.78
C ALA A 179 34.67 8.46 1.54
N LEU A 180 35.19 9.08 2.61
CA LEU A 180 36.36 8.60 3.37
C LEU A 180 36.05 8.40 4.86
N VAL A 181 34.81 8.64 5.29
CA VAL A 181 34.48 8.71 6.72
C VAL A 181 34.73 7.39 7.44
N TYR A 182 34.49 6.26 6.77
CA TYR A 182 34.70 4.94 7.36
C TYR A 182 36.17 4.65 7.61
N ASP A 183 37.02 4.94 6.61
CA ASP A 183 38.47 4.78 6.72
C ASP A 183 39.07 5.64 7.85
N LYS A 184 38.49 6.82 8.08
CA LYS A 184 38.89 7.73 9.16
C LYS A 184 38.56 7.17 10.54
N VAL A 185 37.32 6.71 10.76
CA VAL A 185 36.93 6.15 12.06
C VAL A 185 37.62 4.83 12.36
N PHE A 186 38.01 4.08 11.32
CA PHE A 186 38.76 2.83 11.47
C PHE A 186 40.09 3.04 12.21
N GLN A 187 40.74 4.19 12.01
CA GLN A 187 42.02 4.51 12.63
C GLN A 187 41.90 4.94 14.11
N GLN A 188 40.68 5.19 14.59
CA GLN A 188 40.42 5.80 15.90
C GLN A 188 39.47 4.96 16.76
N ALA A 189 39.60 3.63 16.68
CA ALA A 189 38.79 2.69 17.45
C ALA A 189 39.19 2.70 18.94
N HIS A 190 38.73 3.69 19.68
CA HIS A 190 38.78 3.74 21.13
C HIS A 190 37.34 3.83 21.68
N GLY A 191 37.00 3.02 22.68
CA GLY A 191 35.78 3.18 23.47
C GLY A 191 35.01 1.89 23.79
N ASN A 192 34.46 1.84 25.00
CA ASN A 192 33.38 0.95 25.41
C ASN A 192 32.46 1.68 26.43
N ASP A 193 32.06 2.91 26.09
CA ASP A 193 31.32 3.79 27.01
C ASP A 193 29.81 3.53 26.98
N TYR A 194 29.35 2.46 26.30
CA TYR A 194 27.94 2.11 26.03
C TYR A 194 27.09 3.20 25.34
N ILE A 195 27.68 4.37 25.10
CA ILE A 195 27.16 5.51 24.34
C ILE A 195 28.17 5.79 23.22
N ILE A 196 27.68 6.05 22.01
CA ILE A 196 28.56 6.41 20.91
C ILE A 196 28.99 7.88 21.08
N THR A 197 30.23 8.11 21.48
CA THR A 197 30.73 9.47 21.73
C THR A 197 31.59 9.96 20.56
N LEU A 198 31.28 11.15 20.04
CA LEU A 198 32.14 11.87 19.10
C LEU A 198 32.99 12.89 19.88
N TYR A 199 34.28 12.59 20.06
CA TYR A 199 35.22 13.52 20.69
C TYR A 199 35.68 14.59 19.70
N GLU A 200 35.70 15.85 20.15
CA GLU A 200 36.15 16.99 19.34
C GLU A 200 37.60 16.86 18.87
N GLU A 201 38.47 16.25 19.67
CA GLU A 201 39.90 16.14 19.40
C GLU A 201 40.24 15.05 18.37
N ASP A 202 39.34 14.09 18.18
CA ASP A 202 39.58 12.91 17.34
C ASP A 202 39.26 13.23 15.87
N TYR A 203 38.37 14.20 15.58
CA TYR A 203 37.86 14.44 14.23
C TYR A 203 37.86 15.93 13.84
N THR A 204 38.13 16.22 12.56
CA THR A 204 37.95 17.58 12.02
C THR A 204 36.48 18.01 12.08
N ALA A 205 36.21 19.32 11.98
CA ALA A 205 34.84 19.83 12.02
C ALA A 205 33.95 19.24 10.91
N SER A 206 34.50 19.03 9.70
CA SER A 206 33.78 18.41 8.58
C SER A 206 33.52 16.91 8.81
N GLU A 207 34.50 16.15 9.31
CA GLU A 207 34.32 14.74 9.65
C GLU A 207 33.26 14.57 10.74
N ARG A 208 33.31 15.40 11.80
CA ARG A 208 32.28 15.40 12.86
C ARG A 208 30.90 15.70 12.31
N ALA A 209 30.76 16.68 11.43
CA ALA A 209 29.47 17.00 10.83
C ALA A 209 28.88 15.81 10.05
N VAL A 210 29.72 15.06 9.31
CA VAL A 210 29.29 13.84 8.60
C VAL A 210 28.89 12.74 9.59
N LEU A 211 29.70 12.48 10.61
CA LEU A 211 29.43 11.46 11.62
C LEU A 211 28.15 11.76 12.41
N ALA A 212 28.01 13.00 12.87
CA ALA A 212 26.81 13.49 13.54
C ALA A 212 25.57 13.38 12.65
N THR A 213 25.71 13.62 11.34
CA THR A 213 24.62 13.44 10.38
C THR A 213 24.16 11.99 10.32
N PHE A 214 25.09 11.04 10.19
CA PHE A 214 24.75 9.61 10.23
C PHE A 214 24.06 9.23 11.54
N LEU A 215 24.65 9.61 12.68
CA LEU A 215 24.12 9.27 14.01
C LEU A 215 22.78 9.94 14.31
N ARG A 216 22.53 11.16 13.81
CA ARG A 216 21.23 11.81 13.93
C ARG A 216 20.20 11.16 13.01
N MET A 217 20.55 10.83 11.77
CA MET A 217 19.63 10.19 10.83
C MET A 217 19.08 8.85 11.36
N GLN A 218 19.92 8.03 11.99
CA GLN A 218 19.45 6.76 12.57
C GLN A 218 18.62 6.92 13.85
N SER A 219 18.58 8.11 14.46
CA SER A 219 17.74 8.36 15.65
C SER A 219 16.24 8.30 15.33
N GLU A 220 15.87 8.51 14.05
CA GLU A 220 14.51 8.32 13.55
C GLU A 220 14.19 6.85 13.23
N TRP A 221 15.18 5.95 13.31
CA TRP A 221 14.98 4.54 12.98
C TRP A 221 14.62 3.73 14.25
N PRO A 222 13.88 2.63 14.12
CA PRO A 222 13.62 1.72 15.25
C PRO A 222 14.93 1.26 15.88
N HIS A 223 15.09 1.37 17.20
CA HIS A 223 16.31 0.96 17.91
C HIS A 223 17.59 1.68 17.43
N GLY A 224 17.50 2.98 17.15
CA GLY A 224 18.67 3.84 16.96
C GLY A 224 19.61 3.83 18.17
N LEU A 225 20.91 3.94 17.93
CA LEU A 225 21.91 4.02 19.01
C LEU A 225 21.87 5.39 19.69
N GLN A 226 22.06 5.41 21.01
CA GLN A 226 22.34 6.62 21.75
C GLN A 226 23.75 7.13 21.43
N TRP A 227 23.88 8.45 21.33
CA TRP A 227 25.15 9.09 21.00
C TRP A 227 25.23 10.51 21.56
N SER A 228 26.45 11.01 21.79
CA SER A 228 26.73 12.38 22.22
C SER A 228 27.95 12.96 21.48
N GLU A 229 28.08 14.30 21.49
CA GLU A 229 29.34 14.98 21.16
C GLU A 229 29.94 15.56 22.44
N GLU A 230 31.24 15.32 22.65
CA GLU A 230 31.92 15.72 23.88
C GLU A 230 33.30 16.31 23.60
N LYS A 231 33.77 17.14 24.53
CA LYS A 231 35.18 17.54 24.61
C LYS A 231 35.86 16.62 25.60
N ARG A 232 37.03 16.07 25.27
CA ARG A 232 37.73 15.18 26.19
C ARG A 232 38.13 15.96 27.45
N LYS A 233 37.53 15.61 28.60
CA LYS A 233 37.94 16.15 29.90
C LYS A 233 39.35 15.64 30.16
N ARG A 234 40.34 16.52 30.15
CA ARG A 234 41.72 16.24 30.56
C ARG A 234 41.83 16.23 32.08
#